data_AF-A0A3D2Z2W8-F1
#
_entry.id   AF-A0A3D2Z2W8-F1
#
_cell.length_a   1.000
_cell.length_b   1.000
_cell.length_c   1.000
_cell.angle_alpha   90.00
_cell.angle_beta   90.00
_cell.angle_gamma   90.00
#
_symmetry.space_group_name_H-M   'P 1'
#
loop_
_entity.id
_entity.type
_entity.pdbx_description
1 polymer ?
#
loop_
_entity_poly.entity_id
_entity_poly.type
_entity_poly.pdbx_seq_one_letter_code
_entity_poly.pdbx_strand_id
1 'polypeptide(L)'
;MQRPLEELDQTIAARAADPSSSSYTTQLLTSGVDHMGAKISEEAAEAVEAAAEPGTAGRQHLIREAADLVYHLLVLLHHRDSCLADVETELARRAGVSGLAEKASRGST
;
A
#
# COMPACT_ATOMS: atom_id res chain seq x y z
N MET A 1 -7.85 7.14 -20.09
CA MET A 1 -6.87 7.70 -19.14
C MET A 1 -6.14 6.53 -18.50
N GLN A 2 -4.83 6.64 -18.33
CA GLN A 2 -4.03 5.61 -17.67
C GLN A 2 -4.31 5.63 -16.17
N ARG A 3 -4.53 4.47 -15.54
CA ARG A 3 -4.84 4.36 -14.10
C ARG A 3 -3.79 3.45 -13.45
N PRO A 4 -2.59 3.98 -13.14
CA PRO A 4 -1.43 3.14 -12.77
C PRO A 4 -1.66 2.24 -11.56
N LEU A 5 -2.44 2.70 -10.56
CA LEU A 5 -2.75 1.89 -9.38
C LEU A 5 -3.66 0.70 -9.71
N GLU A 6 -4.63 0.88 -10.59
CA GLU A 6 -5.50 -0.22 -11.02
C GLU A 6 -4.76 -1.21 -11.92
N GLU A 7 -3.92 -0.71 -12.83
CA GLU A 7 -3.04 -1.55 -13.67
C GLU A 7 -2.09 -2.38 -12.80
N LEU A 8 -1.53 -1.76 -11.75
CA LEU A 8 -0.70 -2.44 -10.77
C LEU A 8 -1.48 -3.51 -9.99
N ASP A 9 -2.65 -3.15 -9.44
CA ASP A 9 -3.52 -4.07 -8.70
C ASP A 9 -3.92 -5.28 -9.55
N GLN A 10 -4.32 -5.07 -10.80
CA GLN A 10 -4.64 -6.14 -11.76
C GLN A 10 -3.43 -7.04 -12.04
N THR A 11 -2.25 -6.44 -12.17
CA THR A 11 -1.02 -7.20 -12.40
C THR A 11 -0.67 -8.06 -11.18
N ILE A 12 -0.85 -7.54 -9.96
CA ILE A 12 -0.64 -8.31 -8.72
C ILE A 12 -1.67 -9.43 -8.61
N ALA A 13 -2.95 -9.15 -8.87
CA ALA A 13 -4.03 -10.13 -8.87
C ALA A 13 -3.76 -11.30 -9.83
N ALA A 14 -3.30 -11.00 -11.05
CA ALA A 14 -2.96 -12.02 -12.03
C ALA A 14 -1.82 -12.94 -11.55
N ARG A 15 -0.83 -12.38 -10.84
CA ARG A 15 0.28 -13.15 -10.26
C ARG A 15 -0.11 -13.95 -9.02
N ALA A 16 -1.08 -13.45 -8.25
CA ALA A 16 -1.66 -14.21 -7.14
C ALA A 16 -2.49 -15.41 -7.64
N ALA A 17 -3.19 -15.26 -8.76
CA ALA A 17 -3.96 -16.33 -9.39
C ALA A 17 -3.06 -17.39 -10.09
N ASP A 18 -1.91 -17.00 -10.62
CA ASP A 18 -0.93 -17.90 -11.23
C ASP A 18 0.50 -17.71 -10.67
N PRO A 19 0.79 -18.34 -9.52
CA PRO A 19 2.10 -18.27 -8.89
C PRO A 19 3.17 -19.12 -9.59
N SER A 20 2.90 -19.71 -10.77
CA SER A 20 3.92 -20.41 -11.55
C SER A 20 4.87 -19.44 -12.28
N SER A 21 4.49 -18.16 -12.39
CA SER A 21 5.29 -17.13 -13.01
C SER A 21 6.51 -16.76 -12.14
N SER A 22 7.73 -16.89 -12.68
CA SER A 22 8.95 -16.40 -12.02
C SER A 22 8.97 -14.87 -12.05
N SER A 23 8.41 -14.26 -11.01
CA SER A 23 8.39 -12.81 -10.82
C SER A 23 8.69 -12.45 -9.38
N TYR A 24 9.19 -11.24 -9.15
CA TYR A 24 9.43 -10.74 -7.79
C TYR A 24 8.13 -10.74 -6.95
N THR A 25 7.00 -10.35 -7.56
CA THR A 25 5.69 -10.36 -6.89
C THR A 25 5.28 -11.76 -6.45
N THR A 26 5.51 -12.77 -7.29
CA THR A 26 5.22 -14.17 -6.96
C THR A 26 6.06 -14.66 -5.78
N GLN A 27 7.33 -14.25 -5.71
CA GLN A 27 8.20 -14.56 -4.57
C GLN A 27 7.66 -13.91 -3.29
N LEU A 28 7.27 -12.64 -3.34
CA LEU A 28 6.65 -11.97 -2.19
C LEU A 28 5.37 -12.65 -1.74
N LEU A 29 4.45 -12.97 -2.66
CA LEU A 29 3.18 -13.63 -2.36
C LEU A 29 3.35 -15.00 -1.68
N THR A 30 4.46 -15.69 -1.96
CA THR A 30 4.79 -17.01 -1.39
C THR A 30 5.72 -16.95 -0.18
N SER A 31 6.28 -15.77 0.15
CA SER A 31 7.22 -15.57 1.25
C SER A 31 6.60 -15.48 2.65
N GLY A 32 5.28 -15.32 2.73
CA GLY A 32 4.53 -15.22 4.00
C GLY A 32 4.50 -13.81 4.59
N VAL A 33 3.55 -13.60 5.53
CA VAL A 33 3.22 -12.28 6.10
C VAL A 33 4.41 -11.63 6.79
N ASP A 34 5.28 -12.40 7.45
CA ASP A 34 6.44 -11.84 8.16
C ASP A 34 7.41 -11.13 7.20
N HIS A 35 7.68 -11.73 6.03
CA HIS A 35 8.58 -11.13 5.04
C HIS A 35 7.95 -9.89 4.38
N MET A 36 6.68 -9.97 3.98
CA MET A 36 5.96 -8.82 3.42
C MET A 36 5.84 -7.67 4.43
N GLY A 37 5.57 -7.99 5.70
CA GLY A 37 5.49 -7.01 6.78
C GLY A 37 6.82 -6.33 7.08
N ALA A 38 7.93 -7.08 6.99
CA ALA A 38 9.27 -6.51 7.10
C ALA A 38 9.54 -5.49 5.99
N LYS A 39 9.21 -5.83 4.73
CA LYS A 39 9.31 -4.89 3.60
C LYS A 39 8.47 -3.64 3.81
N ILE A 40 7.19 -3.76 4.17
CA ILE A 40 6.32 -2.60 4.45
C ILE A 40 6.92 -1.69 5.53
N SER A 41 7.50 -2.29 6.59
CA SER A 41 8.09 -1.53 7.70
C SER A 41 9.36 -0.78 7.26
N GLU A 42 10.18 -1.41 6.41
CA GLU A 42 11.36 -0.81 5.79
C GLU A 42 10.98 0.39 4.91
N GLU A 43 10.10 0.20 3.93
CA GLU A 43 9.68 1.27 3.00
C GLU A 43 8.99 2.44 3.74
N ALA A 44 8.24 2.14 4.81
CA ALA A 44 7.62 3.17 5.64
C ALA A 44 8.65 4.00 6.41
N ALA A 45 9.73 3.39 6.89
CA ALA A 45 10.83 4.09 7.54
C ALA A 45 11.60 4.95 6.53
N GLU A 46 11.93 4.38 5.37
CA GLU A 46 12.64 5.08 4.29
C GLU A 46 11.84 6.27 3.75
N ALA A 47 10.51 6.15 3.60
CA ALA A 47 9.65 7.27 3.24
C ALA A 47 9.70 8.42 4.27
N VAL A 48 9.75 8.11 5.57
CA VAL A 48 9.85 9.14 6.62
C VAL A 48 11.22 9.81 6.60
N GLU A 49 12.29 9.03 6.43
CA GLU A 49 13.66 9.55 6.31
C GLU A 49 13.80 10.45 5.08
N ALA A 50 13.31 10.00 3.93
CA ALA A 50 13.30 10.76 2.67
C ALA A 50 12.49 12.06 2.78
N ALA A 51 11.40 12.07 3.56
CA ALA A 51 10.62 13.28 3.82
C ALA A 51 11.39 14.34 4.65
N ALA A 52 12.38 13.92 5.42
CA ALA A 52 13.23 14.83 6.20
C ALA A 52 14.39 15.42 5.36
N GLU A 53 14.69 14.85 4.20
CA GLU A 53 15.73 15.35 3.31
C GLU A 53 15.33 16.66 2.60
N PRO A 54 16.22 17.66 2.55
CA PRO A 54 15.91 18.95 1.95
C PRO A 54 15.97 18.90 0.41
N GLY A 55 15.20 19.80 -0.19
CA GLY A 55 15.30 20.12 -1.61
C GLY A 55 14.71 19.07 -2.55
N THR A 56 15.01 19.23 -3.83
CA THR A 56 14.40 18.44 -4.91
C THR A 56 14.77 16.96 -4.84
N ALA A 57 15.97 16.63 -4.36
CA ALA A 57 16.42 15.25 -4.20
C ALA A 57 15.55 14.50 -3.17
N GLY A 58 15.36 15.06 -1.97
CA GLY A 58 14.51 14.47 -0.94
C GLY A 58 13.06 14.29 -1.40
N ARG A 59 12.51 15.27 -2.13
CA ARG A 59 11.17 15.12 -2.73
C ARG A 59 11.09 13.94 -3.71
N GLN A 60 12.10 13.74 -4.55
CA GLN A 60 12.12 12.61 -5.48
C GLN A 60 12.30 11.29 -4.74
N HIS A 61 13.14 11.28 -3.71
CA HIS A 61 13.35 10.14 -2.84
C HIS A 61 12.02 9.70 -2.20
N LEU A 62 11.30 10.62 -1.55
CA LEU A 62 9.99 10.36 -0.94
C LEU A 62 8.98 9.77 -1.94
N ILE A 63 8.94 10.25 -3.18
CA ILE A 63 8.01 9.73 -4.19
C ILE A 63 8.32 8.26 -4.53
N ARG A 64 9.60 7.87 -4.54
CA ARG A 64 10.00 6.47 -4.80
C ARG A 64 9.59 5.57 -3.64
N GLU A 65 9.97 5.93 -2.41
CA GLU A 65 9.66 5.11 -1.22
C GLU A 65 8.15 5.02 -0.98
N ALA A 66 7.40 6.09 -1.25
CA ALA A 66 5.94 6.04 -1.19
C ALA A 66 5.34 5.10 -2.24
N ALA A 67 5.93 5.01 -3.44
CA ALA A 67 5.49 4.07 -4.47
C ALA A 67 5.79 2.63 -4.08
N ASP A 68 6.97 2.35 -3.52
CA ASP A 68 7.36 1.02 -3.05
C ASP A 68 6.51 0.58 -1.84
N LEU A 69 6.22 1.49 -0.92
CA LEU A 69 5.28 1.23 0.17
C LEU A 69 3.88 0.87 -0.34
N VAL A 70 3.34 1.62 -1.31
CA VAL A 70 2.03 1.31 -1.91
C VAL A 70 2.07 -0.04 -2.62
N TYR A 71 3.14 -0.34 -3.35
CA TYR A 71 3.32 -1.64 -4.01
C TYR A 71 3.30 -2.79 -3.01
N HIS A 72 4.13 -2.73 -1.96
CA HIS A 72 4.22 -3.78 -0.95
C HIS A 72 2.92 -3.94 -0.17
N LEU A 73 2.20 -2.84 0.10
CA LEU A 73 0.88 -2.90 0.71
C LEU A 73 -0.14 -3.64 -0.19
N LEU A 74 -0.18 -3.33 -1.49
CA LEU A 74 -1.08 -4.03 -2.43
C LEU A 74 -0.76 -5.53 -2.51
N VAL A 75 0.52 -5.91 -2.50
CA VAL A 75 0.91 -7.33 -2.47
C VAL A 75 0.40 -8.03 -1.21
N LEU A 76 0.54 -7.41 -0.04
CA LEU A 76 0.03 -7.96 1.21
C LEU A 76 -1.51 -8.07 1.20
N LEU A 77 -2.22 -7.11 0.62
CA LEU A 77 -3.67 -7.16 0.48
C LEU A 77 -4.11 -8.37 -0.34
N HIS A 78 -3.51 -8.60 -1.51
CA HIS A 78 -3.82 -9.76 -2.34
C HIS A 78 -3.46 -11.08 -1.66
N HIS A 79 -2.37 -11.13 -0.89
CA HIS A 79 -2.05 -12.30 -0.06
C HIS A 79 -3.13 -12.57 1.02
N ARG A 80 -3.91 -11.56 1.41
CA ARG A 80 -4.98 -11.64 2.41
C ARG A 80 -6.38 -11.59 1.79
N ASP A 81 -6.50 -11.98 0.52
CA ASP A 81 -7.77 -12.04 -0.22
C ASP A 81 -8.50 -10.69 -0.28
N SER A 82 -7.74 -9.58 -0.36
CA SER A 82 -8.25 -8.20 -0.48
C SER A 82 -7.57 -7.48 -1.65
N CYS A 83 -8.13 -6.35 -2.10
CA CYS A 83 -7.57 -5.57 -3.23
C CYS A 83 -7.66 -4.06 -3.04
N LEU A 84 -7.16 -3.30 -4.02
CA LEU A 84 -7.24 -1.83 -4.03
C LEU A 84 -8.68 -1.33 -3.86
N ALA A 85 -9.67 -1.98 -4.47
CA ALA A 85 -11.07 -1.55 -4.40
C ALA A 85 -11.65 -1.62 -2.97
N ASP A 86 -11.19 -2.58 -2.15
CA ASP A 86 -11.58 -2.67 -0.74
C ASP A 86 -11.05 -1.47 0.05
N VAL A 87 -9.80 -1.08 -0.21
CA VAL A 87 -9.18 0.11 0.41
C VAL A 87 -9.87 1.39 -0.04
N GLU A 88 -10.17 1.53 -1.34
CA GLU A 88 -10.91 2.68 -1.88
C GLU A 88 -12.31 2.80 -1.26
N THR A 89 -13.00 1.67 -1.09
CA THR A 89 -14.30 1.61 -0.40
C THR A 89 -14.19 2.12 1.03
N GLU A 90 -13.18 1.68 1.78
CA GLU A 90 -12.94 2.15 3.15
C GLU A 90 -12.55 3.64 3.19
N LEU A 91 -11.73 4.12 2.24
CA LEU A 91 -11.39 5.54 2.14
C LEU A 91 -12.60 6.41 1.80
N ALA A 92 -13.48 5.95 0.90
CA ALA A 92 -14.73 6.64 0.58
C ALA A 92 -15.66 6.71 1.80
N ARG A 93 -15.75 5.62 2.57
CA ARG A 93 -16.50 5.59 3.83
C ARG A 93 -15.96 6.61 4.83
N ARG A 94 -14.62 6.75 4.95
CA ARG A 94 -13.97 7.74 5.81
C ARG A 94 -14.13 9.17 5.30
N ALA A 95 -14.07 9.40 3.99
CA ALA A 95 -14.24 10.74 3.43
C ALA A 95 -15.62 11.34 3.75
N GLY A 96 -16.65 10.50 3.86
CA GLY A 96 -18.00 10.91 4.28
C GLY A 96 -18.17 11.19 5.78
N VAL A 97 -17.19 10.82 6.62
CA VAL A 97 -17.21 11.01 8.07
C VAL A 97 -15.98 11.83 8.44
N SER A 98 -16.11 13.15 8.62
CA SER A 98 -14.94 13.94 9.04
C SER A 98 -14.35 13.32 10.31
N GLY A 99 -13.03 13.11 10.34
CA GLY A 99 -12.35 12.46 11.49
C GLY A 99 -12.53 13.20 12.82
N LEU A 100 -13.04 14.43 12.78
CA LEU A 100 -13.49 15.21 13.94
C LEU A 100 -14.85 14.74 14.47
N ALA A 101 -15.80 14.39 13.58
CA ALA A 101 -17.11 13.86 13.94
C ALA A 101 -17.02 12.45 14.57
N GLU A 102 -16.12 11.60 14.06
CA GLU A 102 -15.86 10.29 14.63
C GLU A 102 -15.16 10.35 16.00
N LYS A 103 -14.27 11.33 16.21
CA LYS A 103 -13.68 11.59 17.55
C LYS A 103 -14.71 12.13 18.54
N ALA A 104 -15.63 12.97 18.09
CA ALA A 104 -16.71 13.52 18.92
C ALA A 104 -17.71 12.44 19.37
N SER A 105 -18.02 11.45 18.53
CA SER A 105 -18.95 10.36 18.88
C SER A 105 -18.36 9.34 19.86
N ARG A 106 -17.02 9.27 19.99
CA ARG A 106 -16.34 8.37 20.94
C ARG A 106 -16.26 8.89 22.38
N GLY A 107 -16.51 10.19 22.61
CA GLY A 107 -16.39 10.84 23.91
C GLY A 107 -17.67 11.00 24.73
N SER A 108 -18.79 10.39 24.31
CA SER A 108 -20.11 10.53 24.97
C SER A 108 -20.66 9.23 25.57
N THR A 109 -19.79 8.30 25.96
CA THR A 109 -20.15 7.08 26.71
C THR A 109 -19.22 6.93 27.90
#